data_AF-A0A3M1M9Z0-F1
#
_entry.id   AF-A0A3M1M9Z0-F1
#
_cell.length_a   1.000
_cell.length_b   1.000
_cell.length_c   1.000
_cell.angle_alpha   90.00
_cell.angle_beta   90.00
_cell.angle_gamma   90.00
#
_symmetry.space_group_name_H-M   'P 1'
#
loop_
_entity.id
_entity.type
_entity.pdbx_description
1 polymer ?
#
loop_
_entity_poly.entity_id
_entity_poly.type
_entity_poly.pdbx_seq_one_letter_code
_entity_poly.pdbx_strand_id
1 'polypeptide(L)'
;MQAVLMAGYPGSLASTHQQAGRAGRGTDTSLAVLVASASPLDQYLIRHPEYLFENSPEHALINPDHPVILLEHLQCAAYELPLEAEEGFGSLPASATRPYLEYLAESGVLHHSNGRFFWAAEGYPASQVALRNASPQRVSLYTEGKLLARVDSASAPAFVHPGAVYLHAARPYLVRALDLENARADLLPADDIPYFTRPLRQTRVELVELQETAPLPGGVRSRGDLRVTEQVTGFRQISWETGQPLGDFPLEMPPQEMLTQGFWITLSEETVTQLSQAGVWNSAPNEYGASWPRQRERARARDGYRCQVCGAPEGERAHHVHHKRPFRLFASPEEANRLENLVTLCPACHRRVEQAVRVRSGLAGLGYLLHNLAPLLLMCDPSDLGRHTDPKSPLGDGQPVVLLYENIPGGLGFSAQLFARQAELLAMARQRLAECTCSDGCPSCTGPGGEEGSGGRQETAALVEALLSPPHDAAR
;
A
#
# COMPACT_ATOMS: atom_id res chain seq x y z
N MET A 1 11.19 31.70 -1.54
CA MET A 1 10.18 31.80 -2.61
C MET A 1 9.00 32.56 -2.04
N GLN A 2 8.25 33.30 -2.87
CA GLN A 2 7.04 33.99 -2.43
C GLN A 2 5.78 33.12 -2.55
N ALA A 3 5.81 32.11 -3.43
CA ALA A 3 4.69 31.18 -3.60
C ALA A 3 5.16 29.72 -3.81
N VAL A 4 4.32 28.77 -3.39
CA VAL A 4 4.42 27.33 -3.65
C VAL A 4 3.08 26.83 -4.20
N LEU A 5 3.14 25.98 -5.22
CA LEU A 5 2.01 25.24 -5.77
C LEU A 5 2.24 23.74 -5.55
N MET A 6 1.35 23.08 -4.82
CA MET A 6 1.35 21.63 -4.59
C MET A 6 0.32 20.99 -5.52
N ALA A 7 0.76 20.12 -6.42
CA ALA A 7 -0.10 19.42 -7.37
C ALA A 7 -0.56 18.08 -6.78
N GLY A 8 -1.67 18.10 -6.06
CA GLY A 8 -2.21 17.00 -5.28
C GLY A 8 -1.63 16.92 -3.87
N TYR A 9 -2.28 16.13 -3.01
CA TYR A 9 -1.79 15.91 -1.64
C TYR A 9 -0.46 15.14 -1.68
N PRO A 10 0.63 15.65 -1.05
CA PRO A 10 1.94 14.99 -1.03
C PRO A 10 2.00 13.60 -0.39
N GLY A 11 0.93 13.15 0.25
CA GLY A 11 0.81 11.85 0.89
C GLY A 11 0.88 11.89 2.41
N SER A 12 1.46 12.93 3.00
CA SER A 12 1.52 13.14 4.46
C SER A 12 1.36 14.60 4.86
N LEU A 13 0.92 14.82 6.10
CA LEU A 13 0.79 16.16 6.69
C LEU A 13 2.16 16.80 6.81
N ALA A 14 3.15 16.06 7.30
CA ALA A 14 4.53 16.51 7.37
C ALA A 14 5.05 17.00 6.01
N SER A 15 4.83 16.23 4.94
CA SER A 15 5.27 16.62 3.58
C SER A 15 4.52 17.85 3.07
N THR A 16 3.24 17.98 3.38
CA THR A 16 2.42 19.14 3.01
C THR A 16 2.96 20.41 3.66
N HIS A 17 3.19 20.37 4.98
CA HIS A 17 3.76 21.50 5.72
C HIS A 17 5.19 21.84 5.27
N GLN A 18 6.03 20.82 5.01
CA GLN A 18 7.39 21.04 4.49
C GLN A 18 7.39 21.66 3.10
N GLN A 19 6.49 21.23 2.20
CA GLN A 19 6.38 21.83 0.87
C GLN A 19 5.86 23.27 0.96
N ALA A 20 4.81 23.51 1.75
CA ALA A 20 4.27 24.86 1.98
C ALA A 20 5.33 25.82 2.55
N GLY A 21 6.12 25.37 3.52
CA GLY A 21 7.21 26.14 4.14
C GLY A 21 8.37 26.52 3.21
N ARG A 22 8.38 26.04 1.96
CA ARG A 22 9.34 26.54 0.93
C ARG A 22 8.99 27.96 0.47
N ALA A 23 7.74 28.40 0.66
CA ALA A 23 7.32 29.78 0.51
C ALA A 23 7.31 30.51 1.86
N GLY A 24 7.64 31.82 1.84
CA GLY A 24 7.75 32.65 3.05
C GLY A 24 9.19 32.84 3.48
N ARG A 25 9.73 34.05 3.26
CA ARG A 25 11.04 34.48 3.77
C ARG A 25 10.93 35.93 4.24
N GLY A 26 11.49 36.24 5.41
CA GLY A 26 11.41 37.58 5.98
C GLY A 26 9.98 37.94 6.37
N THR A 27 9.58 39.19 6.12
CA THR A 27 8.27 39.74 6.50
C THR A 27 7.31 39.89 5.33
N ASP A 28 7.75 39.55 4.11
CA ASP A 28 6.93 39.68 2.91
C ASP A 28 5.81 38.64 2.90
N THR A 29 4.67 39.00 2.31
CA THR A 29 3.54 38.07 2.14
C THR A 29 3.95 36.87 1.28
N SER A 30 3.52 35.68 1.70
CA SER A 30 3.73 34.44 0.97
C SER A 30 2.45 33.63 0.79
N LEU A 31 2.44 32.76 -0.22
CA LEU A 31 1.30 31.96 -0.60
C LEU A 31 1.68 30.47 -0.77
N ALA A 32 0.88 29.57 -0.22
CA ALA A 32 0.95 28.15 -0.54
C ALA A 32 -0.43 27.70 -1.04
N VAL A 33 -0.47 27.06 -2.21
CA VAL A 33 -1.71 26.61 -2.85
C VAL A 33 -1.65 25.10 -3.04
N LEU A 34 -2.60 24.38 -2.46
CA LEU A 34 -2.83 22.96 -2.72
C LEU A 34 -3.88 22.80 -3.83
N VAL A 35 -3.50 22.24 -4.97
CA VAL A 35 -4.39 21.94 -6.08
C VAL A 35 -4.76 20.46 -6.02
N ALA A 36 -5.93 20.15 -5.47
CA ALA A 36 -6.40 18.78 -5.30
C ALA A 36 -6.64 18.05 -6.63
N SER A 37 -6.30 16.76 -6.66
CA SER A 37 -6.63 15.84 -7.75
C SER A 37 -7.95 15.11 -7.50
N ALA A 38 -8.40 14.30 -8.46
CA ALA A 38 -9.58 13.44 -8.30
C ALA A 38 -9.35 12.22 -7.37
N SER A 39 -8.22 12.15 -6.65
CA SER A 39 -7.96 11.05 -5.72
C SER A 39 -8.93 11.11 -4.52
N PRO A 40 -9.41 9.97 -3.99
CA PRO A 40 -10.29 9.97 -2.81
C PRO A 40 -9.69 10.71 -1.60
N LEU A 41 -8.36 10.66 -1.45
CA LEU A 41 -7.66 11.34 -0.36
C LEU A 41 -7.69 12.86 -0.55
N ASP A 42 -7.36 13.35 -1.74
CA ASP A 42 -7.40 14.77 -2.07
C ASP A 42 -8.81 15.33 -1.93
N GLN A 43 -9.82 14.60 -2.44
CA GLN A 43 -11.22 15.01 -2.34
C GLN A 43 -11.72 15.03 -0.90
N TYR A 44 -11.30 14.07 -0.08
CA TYR A 44 -11.59 14.08 1.35
C TYR A 44 -10.99 15.33 2.01
N LEU A 45 -9.71 15.62 1.76
CA LEU A 45 -9.00 16.76 2.38
C LEU A 45 -9.61 18.12 2.00
N ILE A 46 -10.10 18.29 0.77
CA ILE A 46 -10.77 19.55 0.38
C ILE A 46 -12.16 19.69 1.00
N ARG A 47 -12.87 18.58 1.23
CA ARG A 47 -14.16 18.58 1.95
C ARG A 47 -13.99 18.75 3.46
N HIS A 48 -12.84 18.34 3.97
CA HIS A 48 -12.46 18.38 5.38
C HIS A 48 -11.11 19.10 5.57
N PRO A 49 -11.00 20.40 5.21
CA PRO A 49 -9.74 21.12 5.29
C PRO A 49 -9.20 21.21 6.72
N GLU A 50 -10.07 21.14 7.74
CA GLU A 50 -9.70 21.01 9.15
C GLU A 50 -8.69 19.88 9.39
N TYR A 51 -8.75 18.81 8.57
CA TYR A 51 -7.80 17.70 8.66
C TYR A 51 -6.34 18.15 8.49
N LEU A 52 -6.07 19.11 7.61
CA LEU A 52 -4.71 19.60 7.34
C LEU A 52 -4.17 20.54 8.42
N PHE A 53 -5.06 21.23 9.13
CA PHE A 53 -4.71 22.30 10.06
C PHE A 53 -4.81 21.91 11.53
N GLU A 54 -5.72 20.99 11.87
CA GLU A 54 -5.99 20.60 13.26
C GLU A 54 -5.23 19.34 13.68
N ASN A 55 -4.81 18.50 12.73
CA ASN A 55 -4.02 17.31 13.04
C ASN A 55 -2.53 17.64 13.12
N SER A 56 -1.85 17.02 14.09
CA SER A 56 -0.40 17.04 14.17
C SER A 56 0.24 16.24 13.03
N PRO A 57 1.40 16.67 12.51
CA PRO A 57 2.21 15.87 11.60
C PRO A 57 2.54 14.49 12.18
N GLU A 58 2.79 13.53 11.28
CA GLU A 58 3.08 12.15 11.64
C GLU A 58 4.35 12.02 12.51
N HIS A 59 4.36 11.03 13.39
CA HIS A 59 5.51 10.73 14.26
C HIS A 59 6.59 9.95 13.51
N ALA A 60 7.86 10.31 13.72
CA ALA A 60 8.98 9.48 13.31
C ALA A 60 9.21 8.39 14.38
N LEU A 61 8.96 7.13 14.01
CA LEU A 61 9.11 5.98 14.90
C LEU A 61 10.42 5.27 14.59
N ILE A 62 11.16 4.91 15.63
CA ILE A 62 12.40 4.13 15.52
C ILE A 62 12.44 3.07 16.61
N ASN A 63 13.05 1.93 16.29
CA ASN A 63 13.35 0.87 17.23
C ASN A 63 14.84 0.52 17.15
N PRO A 64 15.73 1.32 17.77
CA PRO A 64 17.17 1.06 17.74
C PRO A 64 17.55 -0.25 18.44
N ASP A 65 16.68 -0.74 19.33
CA ASP A 65 16.88 -1.95 20.13
C ASP A 65 16.37 -3.22 19.41
N HIS A 66 16.01 -3.10 18.13
CA HIS A 66 15.54 -4.22 17.33
C HIS A 66 16.63 -5.31 17.24
N PRO A 67 16.37 -6.58 17.61
CA PRO A 67 17.42 -7.59 17.82
C PRO A 67 18.38 -7.81 16.66
N VAL A 68 17.87 -7.85 15.42
CA VAL A 68 18.70 -8.04 14.21
C VAL A 68 19.63 -6.84 13.99
N ILE A 69 19.10 -5.63 14.08
CA ILE A 69 19.84 -4.37 13.87
C ILE A 69 20.88 -4.21 14.98
N LEU A 70 20.47 -4.44 16.23
CA LEU A 70 21.35 -4.37 17.40
C LEU A 70 22.51 -5.36 17.27
N LEU A 71 22.26 -6.62 16.88
CA LEU A 71 23.29 -7.64 16.73
C LEU A 71 24.32 -7.26 15.64
N GLU A 72 23.87 -6.72 14.51
CA GLU A 72 24.73 -6.21 13.44
C GLU A 72 25.60 -5.04 13.91
N HIS A 73 25.01 -4.10 14.64
CA HIS A 73 25.71 -2.94 15.16
C HIS A 73 26.67 -3.27 16.32
N LEU A 74 26.35 -4.25 17.17
CA LEU A 74 27.27 -4.73 18.20
C LEU A 74 28.51 -5.38 17.61
N GLN A 75 28.39 -6.12 16.50
CA GLN A 75 29.54 -6.64 15.76
C GLN A 75 30.42 -5.51 15.20
N CYS A 76 29.81 -4.49 14.60
CA CYS A 76 30.54 -3.32 14.12
C CYS A 76 31.23 -2.57 15.26
N ALA A 77 30.54 -2.35 16.38
CA ALA A 77 31.09 -1.67 17.54
C ALA A 77 32.27 -2.44 18.14
N ALA A 78 32.15 -3.76 18.30
CA ALA A 78 33.22 -4.61 18.81
C ALA A 78 34.46 -4.69 17.88
N TYR A 79 34.25 -4.53 16.57
CA TYR A 79 35.34 -4.38 15.59
C TYR A 79 36.08 -3.06 15.75
N GLU A 80 35.36 -1.97 15.98
CA GLU A 80 35.94 -0.65 16.19
C GLU A 80 36.70 -0.56 17.52
N LEU A 81 36.08 -1.01 18.61
CA LEU A 81 36.65 -1.02 19.96
C LEU A 81 36.11 -2.21 20.78
N PRO A 82 36.94 -2.88 21.60
CA PRO A 82 36.47 -3.95 22.47
C PRO A 82 35.39 -3.45 23.43
N LEU A 83 34.27 -4.17 23.51
CA LEU A 83 33.11 -3.80 24.34
C LEU A 83 33.28 -4.33 25.77
N GLU A 84 32.99 -3.53 26.79
CA GLU A 84 33.03 -3.97 28.19
C GLU A 84 31.75 -4.72 28.57
N ALA A 85 31.89 -5.84 29.30
CA ALA A 85 30.77 -6.71 29.65
C ALA A 85 29.76 -6.08 30.64
N GLU A 86 30.16 -5.03 31.34
CA GLU A 86 29.35 -4.28 32.31
C GLU A 86 28.89 -2.91 31.75
N GLU A 87 29.22 -2.61 30.49
CA GLU A 87 28.79 -1.38 29.82
C GLU A 87 27.53 -1.66 28.98
N GLY A 88 26.60 -0.71 29.00
CA GLY A 88 25.41 -0.74 28.14
C GLY A 88 25.72 -0.35 26.69
N PHE A 89 24.71 -0.42 25.82
CA PHE A 89 24.82 0.07 24.45
C PHE A 89 23.60 0.91 24.11
N GLY A 90 23.81 2.22 23.87
CA GLY A 90 22.70 3.17 23.69
C GLY A 90 21.85 3.28 24.97
N SER A 91 20.55 3.01 24.85
CA SER A 91 19.60 2.97 25.98
C SER A 91 19.61 1.64 26.74
N LEU A 92 20.23 0.59 26.18
CA LEU A 92 20.18 -0.75 26.76
C LEU A 92 21.23 -0.90 27.88
N PRO A 93 20.83 -1.40 29.06
CA PRO A 93 21.79 -1.74 30.11
C PRO A 93 22.63 -2.96 29.71
N ALA A 94 23.78 -3.13 30.37
CA ALA A 94 24.67 -4.27 30.15
C ALA A 94 23.97 -5.63 30.27
N SER A 95 22.99 -5.75 31.17
CA SER A 95 22.20 -6.98 31.34
C SER A 95 21.37 -7.35 30.11
N ALA A 96 20.97 -6.37 29.29
CA ALA A 96 20.22 -6.59 28.05
C ALA A 96 21.14 -6.88 26.86
N THR A 97 22.33 -6.28 26.82
CA THR A 97 23.30 -6.49 25.72
C THR A 97 24.16 -7.74 25.91
N ARG A 98 24.42 -8.15 27.16
CA ARG A 98 25.26 -9.31 27.49
C ARG A 98 24.87 -10.60 26.76
N PRO A 99 23.59 -11.01 26.68
CA PRO A 99 23.21 -12.22 25.93
C PRO A 99 23.63 -12.18 24.45
N TYR A 100 23.62 -11.00 23.82
CA TYR A 100 24.08 -10.83 22.43
C TYR A 100 25.60 -11.00 22.33
N LEU A 101 26.35 -10.40 23.26
CA LEU A 101 27.81 -10.50 23.30
C LEU A 101 28.28 -11.92 23.59
N GLU A 102 27.60 -12.61 24.51
CA GLU A 102 27.84 -14.03 24.83
C GLU A 102 27.54 -14.91 23.63
N TYR A 103 26.39 -14.72 22.98
CA TYR A 103 26.05 -15.43 21.75
C TYR A 103 27.11 -15.24 20.65
N LEU A 104 27.56 -14.00 20.42
CA LEU A 104 28.61 -13.70 19.44
C LEU A 104 29.97 -14.30 19.82
N ALA A 105 30.26 -14.43 21.11
CA ALA A 105 31.46 -15.09 21.59
C ALA A 105 31.40 -16.61 21.40
N GLU A 106 30.24 -17.22 21.70
CA GLU A 106 29.97 -18.64 21.46
C GLU A 106 30.00 -18.99 19.97
N SER A 107 29.54 -18.09 19.10
CA SER A 107 29.59 -18.25 17.65
C SER A 107 30.99 -17.99 17.05
N GLY A 108 31.99 -17.68 17.87
CA GLY A 108 33.37 -17.40 17.45
C GLY A 108 33.56 -16.07 16.74
N VAL A 109 32.55 -15.19 16.73
CA VAL A 109 32.63 -13.84 16.15
C VAL A 109 33.40 -12.91 17.07
N LEU A 110 33.16 -13.04 18.38
CA LEU A 110 33.88 -12.33 19.44
C LEU A 110 34.72 -13.29 20.28
N HIS A 111 35.71 -12.74 20.98
CA HIS A 111 36.48 -13.43 22.01
C HIS A 111 36.33 -12.68 23.33
N HIS A 112 35.84 -13.34 24.36
CA HIS A 112 35.70 -12.76 25.69
C HIS A 112 36.97 -12.96 26.53
N SER A 113 37.57 -11.87 27.01
CA SER A 113 38.76 -11.89 27.86
C SER A 113 38.81 -10.67 28.78
N ASN A 114 39.20 -10.87 30.05
CA ASN A 114 39.32 -9.81 31.06
C ASN A 114 38.08 -8.88 31.16
N GLY A 115 36.87 -9.44 31.04
CA GLY A 115 35.62 -8.68 31.11
C GLY A 115 35.32 -7.82 29.87
N ARG A 116 36.00 -8.07 28.75
CA ARG A 116 35.80 -7.38 27.47
C ARG A 116 35.59 -8.37 26.33
N PHE A 117 34.82 -7.97 25.34
CA PHE A 117 34.56 -8.71 24.12
C PHE A 117 35.34 -8.07 22.97
N PHE A 118 36.24 -8.87 22.39
CA PHE A 118 37.12 -8.47 21.28
C PHE A 118 36.61 -9.06 19.99
N TRP A 119 36.72 -8.32 18.88
CA TRP A 119 36.49 -8.89 17.56
C TRP A 119 37.50 -10.01 17.26
N ALA A 120 37.00 -11.19 16.89
CA ALA A 120 37.80 -12.38 16.63
C ALA A 120 37.58 -12.99 15.23
N ALA A 121 36.47 -12.63 14.57
CA ALA A 121 36.17 -13.08 13.21
C ALA A 121 37.08 -12.42 12.14
N GLU A 122 37.12 -13.04 10.96
CA GLU A 122 37.75 -12.43 9.79
C GLU A 122 36.78 -11.46 9.08
N GLY A 123 37.33 -10.43 8.46
CA GLY A 123 36.57 -9.48 7.64
C GLY A 123 36.19 -8.18 8.35
N TYR A 124 35.47 -7.34 7.62
CA TYR A 124 35.02 -6.02 8.07
C TYR A 124 33.49 -6.01 8.18
N PRO A 125 32.91 -6.08 9.40
CA PRO A 125 31.47 -6.29 9.58
C PRO A 125 30.63 -5.19 8.93
N ALA A 126 31.06 -3.93 8.98
CA ALA A 126 30.32 -2.81 8.39
C ALA A 126 30.18 -2.87 6.85
N SER A 127 30.97 -3.72 6.15
CA SER A 127 30.76 -3.98 4.71
C SER A 127 29.53 -4.85 4.40
N GLN A 128 29.05 -5.59 5.40
CA GLN A 128 27.91 -6.50 5.28
C GLN A 128 26.62 -5.88 5.80
N VAL A 129 26.72 -4.82 6.62
CA VAL A 129 25.58 -4.11 7.20
C VAL A 129 25.10 -2.99 6.26
N ALA A 130 23.92 -3.16 5.68
CA ALA A 130 23.28 -2.13 4.87
C ALA A 130 22.36 -1.26 5.75
N LEU A 131 22.74 0.01 5.98
CA LEU A 131 21.92 0.96 6.76
C LEU A 131 20.58 1.33 6.10
N ARG A 132 20.39 0.97 4.83
CA ARG A 132 19.17 1.23 4.07
C ARG A 132 18.83 0.01 3.25
N ASN A 133 17.56 -0.37 3.24
CA ASN A 133 17.01 -1.46 2.42
C ASN A 133 16.98 -1.14 0.91
N ALA A 134 17.51 0.01 0.49
CA ALA A 134 17.57 0.38 -0.91
C ALA A 134 18.72 -0.36 -1.60
N SER A 135 18.42 -1.03 -2.72
CA SER A 135 19.44 -1.65 -3.57
C SER A 135 20.54 -0.62 -3.89
N PRO A 136 21.83 -0.93 -3.61
CA PRO A 136 22.93 -0.03 -3.95
C PRO A 136 23.11 0.12 -5.47
N GLN A 137 22.56 -0.83 -6.25
CA GLN A 137 22.61 -0.79 -7.70
C GLN A 137 21.71 0.30 -8.25
N ARG A 138 22.27 1.09 -9.18
CA ARG A 138 21.57 2.21 -9.82
C ARG A 138 21.63 2.06 -11.33
N VAL A 139 20.50 2.31 -11.98
CA VAL A 139 20.42 2.40 -13.44
C VAL A 139 20.82 3.81 -13.86
N SER A 140 21.79 3.91 -14.77
CA SER A 140 22.23 5.17 -15.35
C SER A 140 21.38 5.51 -16.59
N LEU A 141 20.78 6.71 -16.58
CA LEU A 141 19.92 7.20 -17.65
C LEU A 141 20.73 8.07 -18.60
N TYR A 142 20.81 7.67 -19.87
CA TYR A 142 21.55 8.39 -20.91
C TYR A 142 20.62 9.06 -21.90
N THR A 143 20.98 10.25 -22.36
CA THR A 143 20.34 10.91 -23.49
C THR A 143 21.41 11.45 -24.42
N GLU A 144 21.30 11.15 -25.71
CA GLU A 144 22.29 11.56 -26.73
C GLU A 144 23.75 11.22 -26.35
N GLY A 145 23.96 10.07 -25.70
CA GLY A 145 25.28 9.60 -25.23
C GLY A 145 25.79 10.28 -23.96
N LYS A 146 25.05 11.21 -23.36
CA LYS A 146 25.39 11.89 -22.10
C LYS A 146 24.59 11.33 -20.94
N LEU A 147 25.23 11.20 -19.79
CA LEU A 147 24.56 10.82 -18.55
C LEU A 147 23.62 11.96 -18.11
N LEU A 148 22.33 11.67 -17.99
CA LEU A 148 21.29 12.59 -17.53
C LEU A 148 21.07 12.48 -16.01
N ALA A 149 20.83 11.26 -15.53
CA ALA A 149 20.47 10.98 -14.15
C ALA A 149 20.74 9.52 -13.78
N ARG A 150 20.49 9.17 -12.52
CA ARG A 150 20.52 7.80 -12.02
C ARG A 150 19.26 7.53 -11.19
N VAL A 151 18.69 6.34 -11.35
CA VAL A 151 17.57 5.84 -10.53
C VAL A 151 17.97 4.55 -9.84
N ASP A 152 17.30 4.20 -8.75
CA ASP A 152 17.52 2.92 -8.09
C ASP A 152 17.06 1.76 -9.00
N SER A 153 17.79 0.64 -8.98
CA SER A 153 17.50 -0.51 -9.84
C SER A 153 16.14 -1.14 -9.53
N ALA A 154 15.74 -1.14 -8.25
CA ALA A 154 14.47 -1.71 -7.81
C ALA A 154 13.26 -0.98 -8.43
N SER A 155 13.29 0.35 -8.49
CA SER A 155 12.20 1.15 -9.05
C SER A 155 12.33 1.37 -10.56
N ALA A 156 13.46 1.01 -11.18
CA ALA A 156 13.71 1.25 -12.61
C ALA A 156 12.61 0.67 -13.53
N PRO A 157 12.11 -0.57 -13.33
CA PRO A 157 10.99 -1.09 -14.11
C PRO A 157 9.71 -0.26 -13.99
N ALA A 158 9.50 0.45 -12.88
CA ALA A 158 8.29 1.26 -12.68
C ALA A 158 8.39 2.67 -13.28
N PHE A 159 9.59 3.27 -13.29
CA PHE A 159 9.78 4.68 -13.68
C PHE A 159 10.46 4.85 -15.04
N VAL A 160 11.30 3.92 -15.45
CA VAL A 160 12.12 4.02 -16.66
C VAL A 160 12.08 2.75 -17.51
N HIS A 161 10.91 2.11 -17.57
CA HIS A 161 10.69 1.02 -18.51
C HIS A 161 10.54 1.52 -19.96
N PRO A 162 10.71 0.67 -20.98
CA PRO A 162 10.47 1.06 -22.37
C PRO A 162 9.06 1.66 -22.55
N GLY A 163 8.99 2.82 -23.20
CA GLY A 163 7.74 3.57 -23.39
C GLY A 163 7.35 4.49 -22.22
N ALA A 164 8.07 4.49 -21.10
CA ALA A 164 7.85 5.44 -20.01
C ALA A 164 8.23 6.87 -20.42
N VAL A 165 7.48 7.84 -19.91
CA VAL A 165 7.83 9.26 -19.94
C VAL A 165 8.48 9.61 -18.60
N TYR A 166 9.80 9.75 -18.61
CA TYR A 166 10.59 10.18 -17.47
C TYR A 166 10.72 11.70 -17.46
N LEU A 167 10.48 12.33 -16.32
CA LEU A 167 10.62 13.78 -16.15
C LEU A 167 11.93 14.08 -15.44
N HIS A 168 12.81 14.83 -16.11
CA HIS A 168 14.02 15.35 -15.50
C HIS A 168 13.96 16.87 -15.49
N ALA A 169 13.87 17.47 -14.29
CA ALA A 169 13.71 18.91 -14.12
C ALA A 169 12.56 19.49 -14.98
N ALA A 170 11.40 18.84 -14.93
CA ALA A 170 10.19 19.15 -15.71
C ALA A 170 10.32 19.02 -17.24
N ARG A 171 11.46 18.52 -17.76
CA ARG A 171 11.59 18.16 -19.17
C ARG A 171 11.26 16.69 -19.38
N PRO A 172 10.34 16.36 -20.31
CA PRO A 172 9.97 14.99 -20.61
C PRO A 172 11.00 14.30 -21.50
N TYR A 173 11.29 13.05 -21.15
CA TYR A 173 12.12 12.15 -21.91
C TYR A 173 11.37 10.83 -22.12
N LEU A 174 11.29 10.37 -23.37
CA LEU A 174 10.75 9.06 -23.68
C LEU A 174 11.85 8.01 -23.50
N VAL A 175 11.59 7.03 -22.66
CA VAL A 175 12.50 5.90 -22.48
C VAL A 175 12.37 4.95 -23.68
N ARG A 176 13.46 4.78 -24.41
CA ARG A 176 13.52 3.87 -25.56
C ARG A 176 13.81 2.44 -25.12
N ALA A 177 14.77 2.26 -24.22
CA ALA A 177 15.23 0.96 -23.77
C ALA A 177 15.69 1.03 -22.32
N LEU A 178 15.49 -0.07 -21.60
CA LEU A 178 16.01 -0.32 -20.27
C LEU A 178 16.72 -1.67 -20.29
N ASP A 179 18.02 -1.64 -20.03
CA ASP A 179 18.89 -2.80 -19.88
C ASP A 179 19.27 -2.93 -18.40
N LEU A 180 18.61 -3.85 -17.71
CA LEU A 180 18.84 -4.10 -16.29
C LEU A 180 20.17 -4.83 -16.03
N GLU A 181 20.65 -5.64 -16.97
CA GLU A 181 21.91 -6.38 -16.84
C GLU A 181 23.10 -5.42 -16.85
N ASN A 182 23.07 -4.43 -17.74
CA ASN A 182 24.11 -3.40 -17.86
C ASN A 182 23.81 -2.12 -17.05
N ALA A 183 22.74 -2.13 -16.24
CA ALA A 183 22.29 -1.00 -15.43
C ALA A 183 22.20 0.32 -16.23
N ARG A 184 21.61 0.27 -17.42
CA ARG A 184 21.55 1.38 -18.38
C ARG A 184 20.14 1.56 -18.94
N ALA A 185 19.70 2.81 -19.05
CA ALA A 185 18.52 3.16 -19.86
C ALA A 185 18.86 4.27 -20.86
N ASP A 186 18.32 4.16 -22.07
CA ASP A 186 18.50 5.14 -23.13
C ASP A 186 17.20 5.93 -23.35
N LEU A 187 17.32 7.25 -23.26
CA LEU A 187 16.22 8.22 -23.24
C LEU A 187 16.35 9.19 -24.41
N LEU A 188 15.20 9.55 -24.99
CA LEU A 188 15.10 10.57 -26.02
C LEU A 188 14.40 11.81 -25.45
N PRO A 189 14.90 13.03 -25.71
CA PRO A 189 14.13 14.24 -25.43
C PRO A 189 12.77 14.17 -26.15
N ALA A 190 11.70 14.49 -25.42
CA ALA A 190 10.33 14.35 -25.92
C ALA A 190 9.49 15.57 -25.52
N ASP A 191 10.03 16.78 -25.76
CA ASP A 191 9.47 18.05 -25.27
C ASP A 191 7.98 18.26 -25.65
N ASP A 192 7.53 17.74 -26.79
CA ASP A 192 6.15 17.88 -27.29
C ASP A 192 5.20 16.71 -26.95
N ILE A 193 5.59 15.81 -26.04
CA ILE A 193 4.76 14.64 -25.71
C ILE A 193 3.48 15.07 -24.95
N PRO A 194 2.25 14.77 -25.44
CA PRO A 194 1.02 15.30 -24.85
C PRO A 194 0.53 14.49 -23.64
N TYR A 195 1.34 13.57 -23.13
CA TYR A 195 1.00 12.66 -22.04
C TYR A 195 2.16 12.34 -21.12
N PHE A 196 1.84 11.86 -19.92
CA PHE A 196 2.76 11.15 -19.03
C PHE A 196 2.34 9.68 -18.89
N THR A 197 3.20 8.88 -18.28
CA THR A 197 2.95 7.45 -18.10
C THR A 197 2.85 7.07 -16.65
N ARG A 198 2.01 6.06 -16.36
CA ARG A 198 1.95 5.40 -15.06
C ARG A 198 2.08 3.89 -15.24
N PRO A 199 2.96 3.19 -14.52
CA PRO A 199 3.11 1.75 -14.64
C PRO A 199 1.84 1.03 -14.17
N LEU A 200 1.53 -0.09 -14.81
CA LEU A 200 0.58 -1.10 -14.34
C LEU A 200 1.40 -2.18 -13.65
N ARG A 201 1.21 -2.31 -12.34
CA ARG A 201 1.92 -3.28 -11.51
C ARG A 201 1.00 -4.41 -11.10
N GLN A 202 1.54 -5.61 -11.12
CA GLN A 202 0.92 -6.79 -10.54
C GLN A 202 1.81 -7.28 -9.41
N THR A 203 1.21 -7.43 -8.22
CA THR A 203 1.85 -8.04 -7.07
C THR A 203 1.24 -9.42 -6.88
N ARG A 204 2.08 -10.45 -6.81
CA ARG A 204 1.69 -11.82 -6.45
C ARG A 204 2.36 -12.15 -5.12
N VAL A 205 1.62 -12.82 -4.23
CA VAL A 205 2.16 -13.32 -2.97
C VAL A 205 1.96 -14.82 -2.93
N GLU A 206 3.03 -15.55 -2.64
CA GLU A 206 3.04 -17.00 -2.54
C GLU A 206 3.61 -17.42 -1.18
N LEU A 207 2.98 -18.40 -0.54
CA LEU A 207 3.52 -19.02 0.67
C LEU A 207 4.74 -19.88 0.30
N VAL A 208 5.85 -19.64 0.97
CA VAL A 208 7.04 -20.50 0.89
C VAL A 208 6.99 -21.53 2.00
N GLU A 209 6.83 -21.07 3.25
CA GLU A 209 6.79 -21.93 4.42
C GLU A 209 5.84 -21.35 5.48
N LEU A 210 4.90 -22.17 5.96
CA LEU A 210 4.07 -21.82 7.11
C LEU A 210 4.87 -22.11 8.39
N GLN A 211 5.06 -21.08 9.22
CA GLN A 211 5.84 -21.21 10.46
C GLN A 211 4.94 -21.42 11.67
N GLU A 212 3.92 -20.57 11.85
CA GLU A 212 2.97 -20.71 12.95
C GLU A 212 1.55 -20.41 12.47
N THR A 213 0.58 -21.11 13.05
CA THR A 213 -0.85 -20.82 12.92
C THR A 213 -1.53 -21.00 14.27
N ALA A 214 -2.49 -20.14 14.57
CA ALA A 214 -3.25 -20.17 15.80
C ALA A 214 -4.70 -19.73 15.55
N PRO A 215 -5.66 -20.29 16.30
CA PRO A 215 -7.04 -19.82 16.23
C PRO A 215 -7.15 -18.37 16.67
N LEU A 216 -8.09 -17.66 16.05
CA LEU A 216 -8.50 -16.30 16.37
C LEU A 216 -10.03 -16.30 16.38
N PRO A 217 -10.72 -15.51 17.22
CA PRO A 217 -12.14 -15.30 17.01
C PRO A 217 -12.43 -14.93 15.55
N GLY A 218 -13.48 -15.52 14.99
CA GLY A 218 -13.88 -15.30 13.60
C GLY A 218 -12.90 -15.77 12.51
N GLY A 219 -11.84 -16.52 12.85
CA GLY A 219 -10.86 -16.95 11.85
C GLY A 219 -9.63 -17.67 12.39
N VAL A 220 -8.53 -17.53 11.67
CA VAL A 220 -7.20 -17.99 12.08
C VAL A 220 -6.18 -16.90 11.79
N ARG A 221 -5.13 -16.85 12.62
CA ARG A 221 -3.96 -16.02 12.35
C ARG A 221 -2.79 -16.92 12.03
N SER A 222 -1.97 -16.50 11.08
CA SER A 222 -0.84 -17.28 10.60
C SER A 222 0.34 -16.37 10.30
N ARG A 223 1.54 -16.92 10.39
CA ARG A 223 2.77 -16.27 9.92
C ARG A 223 3.66 -17.28 9.22
N GLY A 224 4.52 -16.78 8.34
CA GLY A 224 5.41 -17.62 7.57
C GLY A 224 6.22 -16.84 6.56
N ASP A 225 7.07 -17.57 5.86
CA ASP A 225 7.91 -17.04 4.80
C ASP A 225 7.11 -16.95 3.51
N LEU A 226 7.22 -15.81 2.84
CA LEU A 226 6.48 -15.43 1.65
C LEU A 226 7.44 -15.07 0.53
N ARG A 227 7.04 -15.39 -0.69
CA ARG A 227 7.60 -14.80 -1.91
C ARG A 227 6.63 -13.74 -2.40
N VAL A 228 7.08 -12.49 -2.38
CA VAL A 228 6.36 -11.37 -2.96
C VAL A 228 7.00 -11.06 -4.31
N THR A 229 6.23 -11.20 -5.37
CA THR A 229 6.68 -10.92 -6.74
C THR A 229 5.96 -9.69 -7.25
N GLU A 230 6.71 -8.63 -7.55
CA GLU A 230 6.22 -7.44 -8.23
C GLU A 230 6.64 -7.45 -9.70
N GLN A 231 5.68 -7.20 -10.60
CA GLN A 231 5.97 -7.14 -12.03
C GLN A 231 5.23 -5.95 -12.66
N VAL A 232 5.95 -5.20 -13.50
CA VAL A 232 5.33 -4.22 -14.38
C VAL A 232 4.86 -4.95 -15.65
N THR A 233 3.53 -5.04 -15.80
CA THR A 233 2.85 -5.78 -16.88
C THR A 233 2.29 -4.86 -17.97
N GLY A 234 2.51 -3.56 -17.82
CA GLY A 234 2.08 -2.55 -18.76
C GLY A 234 2.29 -1.16 -18.23
N PHE A 235 1.83 -0.18 -18.99
CA PHE A 235 1.74 1.20 -18.54
C PHE A 235 0.54 1.88 -19.17
N ARG A 236 0.05 2.91 -18.48
CA ARG A 236 -1.06 3.76 -18.92
C ARG A 236 -0.50 5.10 -19.35
N GLN A 237 -0.85 5.53 -20.55
CA GLN A 237 -0.64 6.92 -20.98
C GLN A 237 -1.79 7.79 -20.48
N ILE A 238 -1.46 8.95 -19.92
CA ILE A 238 -2.41 9.89 -19.33
C ILE A 238 -2.12 11.27 -19.91
N SER A 239 -3.12 11.89 -20.53
CA SER A 239 -3.01 13.22 -21.12
C SER A 239 -2.60 14.26 -20.08
N TRP A 240 -1.63 15.11 -20.41
CA TRP A 240 -1.25 16.24 -19.56
C TRP A 240 -2.38 17.26 -19.41
N GLU A 241 -3.11 17.51 -20.49
CA GLU A 241 -4.16 18.55 -20.54
C GLU A 241 -5.42 18.13 -19.80
N THR A 242 -5.89 16.90 -20.04
CA THR A 242 -7.19 16.44 -19.55
C THR A 242 -7.09 15.53 -18.33
N GLY A 243 -5.90 15.03 -18.01
CA GLY A 243 -5.70 13.98 -16.99
C GLY A 243 -6.34 12.64 -17.35
N GLN A 244 -6.80 12.47 -18.59
CA GLN A 244 -7.53 11.27 -19.01
C GLN A 244 -6.59 10.16 -19.49
N PRO A 245 -6.87 8.89 -19.16
CA PRO A 245 -6.19 7.76 -19.78
C PRO A 245 -6.38 7.79 -21.30
N LEU A 246 -5.29 7.87 -22.04
CA LEU A 246 -5.27 7.78 -23.51
C LEU A 246 -5.29 6.31 -23.96
N GLY A 247 -4.65 5.43 -23.19
CA GLY A 247 -4.58 4.01 -23.49
C GLY A 247 -3.74 3.25 -22.46
N ASP A 248 -3.98 1.95 -22.39
CA ASP A 248 -3.16 1.00 -21.66
C ASP A 248 -2.34 0.21 -22.67
N PHE A 249 -1.04 0.10 -22.43
CA PHE A 249 -0.08 -0.53 -23.31
C PHE A 249 0.55 -1.70 -22.55
N PRO A 250 0.47 -2.93 -23.08
CA PRO A 250 1.09 -4.08 -22.45
C PRO A 250 2.61 -3.96 -22.53
N LEU A 251 3.29 -4.44 -21.49
CA LEU A 251 4.73 -4.46 -21.39
C LEU A 251 5.12 -5.54 -20.40
N GLU A 252 6.08 -6.39 -20.71
CA GLU A 252 6.54 -7.39 -19.74
C GLU A 252 7.93 -7.03 -19.26
N MET A 253 8.01 -6.42 -18.09
CA MET A 253 9.27 -6.28 -17.38
C MET A 253 9.59 -7.55 -16.59
N PRO A 254 10.86 -7.86 -16.33
CA PRO A 254 11.24 -8.97 -15.47
C PRO A 254 10.57 -8.84 -14.09
N PRO A 255 10.04 -9.93 -13.53
CA PRO A 255 9.50 -9.93 -12.17
C PRO A 255 10.62 -9.69 -11.16
N GLN A 256 10.30 -8.91 -10.12
CA GLN A 256 11.18 -8.67 -8.98
C GLN A 256 10.65 -9.46 -7.80
N GLU A 257 11.42 -10.44 -7.36
CA GLU A 257 11.05 -11.30 -6.25
C GLU A 257 11.73 -10.86 -4.97
N MET A 258 10.96 -10.84 -3.89
CA MET A 258 11.43 -10.61 -2.54
C MET A 258 10.95 -11.76 -1.66
N LEU A 259 11.91 -12.52 -1.14
CA LEU A 259 11.64 -13.44 -0.03
C LEU A 259 11.60 -12.61 1.25
N THR A 260 10.51 -12.74 2.00
CA THR A 260 10.27 -11.98 3.23
C THR A 260 9.36 -12.77 4.16
N GLN A 261 9.03 -12.21 5.31
CA GLN A 261 8.08 -12.80 6.24
C GLN A 261 6.76 -12.02 6.22
N GLY A 262 5.67 -12.72 6.53
CA GLY A 262 4.35 -12.09 6.63
C GLY A 262 3.49 -12.65 7.74
N PHE A 263 2.56 -11.82 8.17
CA PHE A 263 1.50 -12.12 9.11
C PHE A 263 0.16 -11.91 8.42
N TRP A 264 -0.72 -12.92 8.47
CA TRP A 264 -2.05 -12.82 7.88
C TRP A 264 -3.14 -13.33 8.80
N ILE A 265 -4.31 -12.72 8.62
CA ILE A 265 -5.57 -13.14 9.23
C ILE A 265 -6.45 -13.70 8.13
N THR A 266 -6.86 -14.95 8.28
CA THR A 266 -7.82 -15.63 7.43
C THR A 266 -9.17 -15.64 8.13
N LEU A 267 -10.22 -15.14 7.49
CA LEU A 267 -11.57 -15.18 8.03
C LEU A 267 -12.16 -16.60 7.90
N SER A 268 -12.90 -17.06 8.90
CA SER A 268 -13.63 -18.33 8.80
C SER A 268 -14.83 -18.19 7.87
N GLU A 269 -15.22 -19.30 7.23
CA GLU A 269 -16.44 -19.36 6.41
C GLU A 269 -17.68 -18.97 7.22
N GLU A 270 -17.73 -19.35 8.49
CA GLU A 270 -18.79 -18.96 9.42
C GLU A 270 -18.89 -17.44 9.57
N THR A 271 -17.76 -16.76 9.79
CA THR A 271 -17.72 -15.30 9.93
C THR A 271 -18.17 -14.62 8.64
N VAL A 272 -17.68 -15.10 7.50
CA VAL A 272 -18.10 -14.58 6.19
C VAL A 272 -19.61 -14.75 6.00
N THR A 273 -20.15 -15.91 6.38
CA THR A 273 -21.58 -16.21 6.30
C THR A 273 -22.40 -15.31 7.22
N GLN A 274 -21.99 -15.14 8.49
CA GLN A 274 -22.65 -14.27 9.45
C GLN A 274 -22.67 -12.81 8.98
N LEU A 275 -21.52 -12.28 8.52
CA LEU A 275 -21.42 -10.92 8.00
C LEU A 275 -22.25 -10.74 6.72
N SER A 276 -22.33 -11.77 5.87
CA SER A 276 -23.18 -11.76 4.67
C SER A 276 -24.67 -11.73 5.02
N GLN A 277 -25.11 -12.53 5.99
CA GLN A 277 -26.49 -12.55 6.48
C GLN A 277 -26.88 -11.23 7.16
N ALA A 278 -25.93 -10.60 7.85
CA ALA A 278 -26.11 -9.27 8.45
C ALA A 278 -26.03 -8.12 7.42
N GLY A 279 -25.78 -8.41 6.14
CA GLY A 279 -25.70 -7.40 5.08
C GLY A 279 -24.46 -6.50 5.13
N VAL A 280 -23.44 -6.89 5.90
CA VAL A 280 -22.19 -6.13 6.11
C VAL A 280 -20.97 -6.79 5.47
N TRP A 281 -21.17 -7.75 4.57
CA TRP A 281 -20.11 -8.36 3.78
C TRP A 281 -20.16 -7.93 2.32
N ASN A 282 -19.25 -7.04 1.92
CA ASN A 282 -19.23 -6.43 0.59
C ASN A 282 -18.08 -6.89 -0.31
N SER A 283 -17.37 -7.96 0.06
CA SER A 283 -16.21 -8.48 -0.67
C SER A 283 -16.53 -9.59 -1.69
N ALA A 284 -17.77 -10.10 -1.71
CA ALA A 284 -18.20 -11.11 -2.66
C ALA A 284 -18.42 -10.53 -4.08
N PRO A 285 -18.15 -11.30 -5.16
CA PRO A 285 -18.56 -10.93 -6.52
C PRO A 285 -20.08 -10.71 -6.59
N ASN A 286 -20.53 -9.71 -7.37
CA ASN A 286 -21.96 -9.49 -7.57
C ASN A 286 -22.57 -10.62 -8.42
N GLU A 287 -23.60 -11.28 -7.90
CA GLU A 287 -24.45 -12.19 -8.67
C GLU A 287 -25.60 -11.40 -9.31
N TYR A 288 -25.40 -10.94 -10.55
CA TYR A 288 -26.38 -10.10 -11.24
C TYR A 288 -27.68 -10.84 -11.64
N GLY A 289 -27.75 -12.15 -11.43
CA GLY A 289 -28.91 -12.99 -11.75
C GLY A 289 -29.10 -13.24 -13.26
N ALA A 290 -29.99 -14.18 -13.58
CA ALA A 290 -30.25 -14.62 -14.96
C ALA A 290 -30.85 -13.53 -15.86
N SER A 291 -31.49 -12.51 -15.27
CA SER A 291 -32.13 -11.41 -15.99
C SER A 291 -31.13 -10.36 -16.52
N TRP A 292 -29.87 -10.38 -16.06
CA TRP A 292 -28.89 -9.34 -16.34
C TRP A 292 -28.60 -9.09 -17.81
N PRO A 293 -28.35 -10.11 -18.67
CA PRO A 293 -28.09 -9.88 -20.09
C PRO A 293 -29.25 -9.15 -20.78
N ARG A 294 -30.49 -9.50 -20.44
CA ARG A 294 -31.70 -8.87 -20.98
C ARG A 294 -31.88 -7.44 -20.47
N GLN A 295 -31.63 -7.19 -19.19
CA GLN A 295 -31.74 -5.85 -18.60
C GLN A 295 -30.66 -4.91 -19.15
N ARG A 296 -29.44 -5.42 -19.38
CA ARG A 296 -28.36 -4.69 -20.03
C ARG A 296 -28.74 -4.24 -21.42
N GLU A 297 -29.32 -5.13 -22.22
CA GLU A 297 -29.82 -4.78 -23.56
C GLU A 297 -30.93 -3.73 -23.50
N ARG A 298 -31.90 -3.89 -22.60
CA ARG A 298 -32.99 -2.93 -22.44
C ARG A 298 -32.50 -1.54 -22.00
N ALA A 299 -31.49 -1.47 -21.14
CA ALA A 299 -30.88 -0.20 -20.75
C ALA A 299 -30.18 0.49 -21.93
N ARG A 300 -29.40 -0.27 -22.73
CA ARG A 300 -28.76 0.26 -23.95
C ARG A 300 -29.78 0.74 -24.98
N ALA A 301 -30.83 -0.06 -25.23
CA ALA A 301 -31.89 0.30 -26.16
C ALA A 301 -32.68 1.54 -25.70
N ARG A 302 -33.02 1.65 -24.40
CA ARG A 302 -33.64 2.85 -23.82
C ARG A 302 -32.79 4.09 -24.04
N ASP A 303 -31.48 3.94 -23.88
CA ASP A 303 -30.49 5.00 -24.00
C ASP A 303 -30.11 5.29 -25.46
N GLY A 304 -30.80 4.68 -26.43
CA GLY A 304 -30.58 4.86 -27.85
C GLY A 304 -29.19 4.39 -28.31
N TYR A 305 -28.61 3.41 -27.61
CA TYR A 305 -27.22 2.93 -27.81
C TYR A 305 -26.21 4.07 -27.76
N ARG A 306 -26.46 5.07 -26.90
CA ARG A 306 -25.60 6.23 -26.70
C ARG A 306 -25.23 6.38 -25.24
N CYS A 307 -24.01 6.82 -25.00
CA CYS A 307 -23.56 7.16 -23.67
C CYS A 307 -24.39 8.32 -23.10
N GLN A 308 -24.96 8.13 -21.92
CA GLN A 308 -25.80 9.14 -21.27
C GLN A 308 -25.02 10.30 -20.63
N VAL A 309 -23.69 10.24 -20.65
CA VAL A 309 -22.82 11.32 -20.12
C VAL A 309 -22.24 12.16 -21.25
N CYS A 310 -21.65 11.56 -22.28
CA CYS A 310 -21.00 12.30 -23.38
C CYS A 310 -21.72 12.22 -24.72
N GLY A 311 -22.82 11.48 -24.84
CA GLY A 311 -23.60 11.34 -26.08
C GLY A 311 -22.97 10.46 -27.17
N ALA A 312 -21.76 9.91 -26.93
CA ALA A 312 -21.05 9.06 -27.89
C ALA A 312 -21.93 7.86 -28.31
N PRO A 313 -22.03 7.56 -29.62
CA PRO A 313 -22.72 6.37 -30.11
C PRO A 313 -21.90 5.11 -29.88
N GLU A 314 -22.58 3.99 -29.68
CA GLU A 314 -21.98 2.66 -29.59
C GLU A 314 -21.35 2.26 -30.93
N GLY A 315 -20.14 1.71 -30.88
CA GLY A 315 -19.38 1.25 -32.06
C GLY A 315 -19.37 -0.28 -32.17
N GLU A 316 -18.24 -0.84 -32.61
CA GLU A 316 -18.07 -2.30 -32.70
C GLU A 316 -18.14 -3.01 -31.34
N ARG A 317 -17.85 -2.29 -30.24
CA ARG A 317 -17.94 -2.81 -28.88
C ARG A 317 -19.16 -2.24 -28.17
N ALA A 318 -19.81 -3.13 -27.44
CA ALA A 318 -20.94 -2.79 -26.61
C ALA A 318 -20.61 -1.71 -25.58
N HIS A 319 -21.48 -0.71 -25.43
CA HIS A 319 -21.40 0.19 -24.29
C HIS A 319 -21.69 -0.54 -22.99
N HIS A 320 -21.09 -0.07 -21.91
CA HIS A 320 -21.27 -0.64 -20.59
C HIS A 320 -22.59 -0.15 -20.01
N VAL A 321 -23.17 -0.94 -19.11
CA VAL A 321 -24.33 -0.51 -18.31
C VAL A 321 -23.91 -0.50 -16.86
N HIS A 322 -23.99 0.68 -16.26
CA HIS A 322 -23.60 0.93 -14.89
C HIS A 322 -24.84 1.01 -13.99
N HIS A 323 -24.72 0.53 -12.76
CA HIS A 323 -25.73 0.73 -11.73
C HIS A 323 -25.53 2.09 -11.04
N LYS A 324 -26.48 3.02 -11.21
CA LYS A 324 -26.43 4.39 -10.66
C LYS A 324 -26.28 4.38 -9.14
N ARG A 325 -27.00 3.48 -8.46
CA ARG A 325 -26.75 3.09 -7.06
C ARG A 325 -26.10 1.70 -7.08
N PRO A 326 -25.06 1.46 -6.28
CA PRO A 326 -24.37 0.16 -6.25
C PRO A 326 -25.35 -1.01 -6.12
N PHE A 327 -25.13 -2.04 -6.94
CA PHE A 327 -25.99 -3.24 -7.01
C PHE A 327 -26.29 -3.86 -5.63
N ARG A 328 -25.33 -3.81 -4.71
CA ARG A 328 -25.41 -4.39 -3.36
C ARG A 328 -26.36 -3.64 -2.40
N LEU A 329 -26.82 -2.43 -2.75
CA LEU A 329 -27.75 -1.65 -1.90
C LEU A 329 -29.22 -2.06 -2.06
N PHE A 330 -29.51 -3.14 -2.79
CA PHE A 330 -30.86 -3.60 -3.10
C PHE A 330 -31.08 -5.01 -2.55
N ALA A 331 -32.31 -5.33 -2.17
CA ALA A 331 -32.64 -6.60 -1.54
C ALA A 331 -32.67 -7.78 -2.54
N SER A 332 -32.75 -7.50 -3.85
CA SER A 332 -32.73 -8.53 -4.90
C SER A 332 -32.05 -8.05 -6.19
N PRO A 333 -31.50 -8.97 -6.99
CA PRO A 333 -31.00 -8.66 -8.34
C PRO A 333 -32.06 -8.00 -9.23
N GLU A 334 -33.33 -8.38 -9.09
CA GLU A 334 -34.44 -7.82 -9.85
C GLU A 334 -34.65 -6.33 -9.55
N GLU A 335 -34.53 -5.94 -8.28
CA GLU A 335 -34.60 -4.55 -7.85
C GLU A 335 -33.39 -3.74 -8.32
N ALA A 336 -32.18 -4.27 -8.11
CA ALA A 336 -30.95 -3.60 -8.52
C ALA A 336 -30.90 -3.39 -10.04
N ASN A 337 -31.40 -4.35 -10.82
CA ASN A 337 -31.39 -4.33 -12.28
C ASN A 337 -32.60 -3.60 -12.88
N ARG A 338 -33.44 -2.91 -12.10
CA ARG A 338 -34.51 -2.07 -12.67
C ARG A 338 -33.90 -0.98 -13.53
N LEU A 339 -34.50 -0.71 -14.69
CA LEU A 339 -33.97 0.24 -15.66
C LEU A 339 -33.69 1.61 -15.05
N GLU A 340 -34.53 2.07 -14.11
CA GLU A 340 -34.32 3.32 -13.38
C GLU A 340 -32.93 3.44 -12.72
N ASN A 341 -32.40 2.32 -12.21
CA ASN A 341 -31.08 2.22 -11.60
C ASN A 341 -29.95 1.94 -12.60
N LEU A 342 -30.25 1.75 -13.89
CA LEU A 342 -29.24 1.45 -14.91
C LEU A 342 -28.96 2.67 -15.79
N VAL A 343 -27.70 2.83 -16.22
CA VAL A 343 -27.29 3.87 -17.16
C VAL A 343 -26.25 3.36 -18.16
N THR A 344 -26.45 3.65 -19.44
CA THR A 344 -25.51 3.26 -20.51
C THR A 344 -24.38 4.27 -20.60
N LEU A 345 -23.15 3.78 -20.50
CA LEU A 345 -21.93 4.58 -20.51
C LEU A 345 -20.95 4.01 -21.54
N CYS A 346 -20.30 4.89 -22.30
CA CYS A 346 -19.14 4.47 -23.08
C CYS A 346 -18.01 4.04 -22.12
N PRO A 347 -17.04 3.22 -22.55
CA PRO A 347 -15.96 2.74 -21.69
C PRO A 347 -15.21 3.86 -20.95
N ALA A 348 -15.04 5.03 -21.57
CA ALA A 348 -14.40 6.19 -20.94
C ALA A 348 -15.25 6.77 -19.80
N CYS A 349 -16.54 7.02 -20.03
CA CYS A 349 -17.44 7.55 -18.99
C CYS A 349 -17.75 6.51 -17.90
N HIS A 350 -17.83 5.23 -18.25
CA HIS A 350 -18.01 4.14 -17.28
C HIS A 350 -16.86 4.14 -16.27
N ARG A 351 -15.61 4.24 -16.77
CA ARG A 351 -14.42 4.32 -15.91
C ARG A 351 -14.40 5.58 -15.05
N ARG A 352 -14.89 6.73 -15.53
CA ARG A 352 -15.02 7.94 -14.71
C ARG A 352 -15.94 7.72 -13.52
N VAL A 353 -17.11 7.11 -13.78
CA VAL A 353 -18.08 6.81 -12.72
C VAL A 353 -17.52 5.75 -11.77
N GLU A 354 -16.90 4.68 -12.26
CA GLU A 354 -16.25 3.68 -11.37
C GLU A 354 -15.09 4.23 -10.56
N GLN A 355 -14.38 5.25 -11.06
CA GLN A 355 -13.32 5.93 -10.31
C GLN A 355 -13.87 6.89 -9.25
N ALA A 356 -15.02 7.52 -9.50
CA ALA A 356 -15.73 8.37 -8.53
C ALA A 356 -16.45 7.53 -7.46
N VAL A 357 -17.04 6.40 -7.85
CA VAL A 357 -17.77 5.43 -7.01
C VAL A 357 -16.83 4.30 -6.59
N ARG A 358 -15.85 4.59 -5.72
CA ARG A 358 -15.03 3.54 -5.09
C ARG A 358 -15.72 3.01 -3.84
N VAL A 359 -16.47 1.92 -3.97
CA VAL A 359 -16.93 1.14 -2.81
C VAL A 359 -15.75 0.30 -2.31
N ARG A 360 -15.20 0.68 -1.16
CA ARG A 360 -14.19 -0.11 -0.47
C ARG A 360 -14.89 -1.24 0.28
N SER A 361 -14.41 -2.47 0.15
CA SER A 361 -14.94 -3.57 0.96
C SER A 361 -14.47 -3.46 2.41
N GLY A 362 -15.24 -3.99 3.36
CA GLY A 362 -14.82 -4.06 4.77
C GLY A 362 -13.45 -4.73 4.95
N LEU A 363 -13.11 -5.71 4.11
CA LEU A 363 -11.82 -6.40 4.12
C LEU A 363 -10.67 -5.44 3.73
N ALA A 364 -10.86 -4.62 2.69
CA ALA A 364 -9.88 -3.62 2.28
C ALA A 364 -9.75 -2.48 3.31
N GLY A 365 -10.86 -2.12 3.98
CA GLY A 365 -10.85 -1.17 5.09
C GLY A 365 -10.11 -1.72 6.32
N LEU A 366 -10.30 -3.01 6.65
CA LEU A 366 -9.56 -3.70 7.71
C LEU A 366 -8.07 -3.71 7.41
N GLY A 367 -7.69 -4.13 6.20
CA GLY A 367 -6.29 -4.11 5.79
C GLY A 367 -5.66 -2.70 5.87
N TYR A 368 -6.39 -1.66 5.48
CA TYR A 368 -5.93 -0.27 5.63
C TYR A 368 -5.74 0.15 7.07
N LEU A 369 -6.70 -0.15 7.92
CA LEU A 369 -6.63 0.18 9.34
C LEU A 369 -5.46 -0.53 10.03
N LEU A 370 -5.30 -1.84 9.81
CA LEU A 370 -4.21 -2.62 10.43
C LEU A 370 -2.84 -2.16 9.93
N HIS A 371 -2.69 -1.88 8.62
CA HIS A 371 -1.44 -1.39 8.05
C HIS A 371 -1.02 -0.03 8.62
N ASN A 372 -1.95 0.88 8.90
CA ASN A 372 -1.64 2.18 9.48
C ASN A 372 -1.38 2.13 10.99
N LEU A 373 -1.93 1.14 11.69
CA LEU A 373 -1.76 0.98 13.14
C LEU A 373 -0.55 0.12 13.52
N ALA A 374 -0.19 -0.86 12.69
CA ALA A 374 0.94 -1.74 12.93
C ALA A 374 2.28 -1.00 13.19
N PRO A 375 2.62 0.09 12.46
CA PRO A 375 3.82 0.87 12.73
C PRO A 375 3.90 1.44 14.15
N LEU A 376 2.76 1.86 14.74
CA LEU A 376 2.70 2.35 16.12
C LEU A 376 3.06 1.27 17.15
N LEU A 377 2.74 0.02 16.82
CA LEU A 377 2.97 -1.14 17.67
C LEU A 377 4.42 -1.64 17.55
N LEU A 378 4.95 -1.62 16.32
CA LEU A 378 6.26 -2.15 15.93
C LEU A 378 7.38 -1.12 16.02
N MET A 379 7.04 0.16 16.17
CA MET A 379 7.96 1.29 16.16
C MET A 379 8.79 1.36 14.86
N CYS A 380 8.12 1.21 13.72
CA CYS A 380 8.73 1.27 12.38
C CYS A 380 8.06 2.33 11.47
N ASP A 381 8.60 2.55 10.27
CA ASP A 381 7.96 3.40 9.28
C ASP A 381 6.84 2.61 8.55
N PRO A 382 5.71 3.24 8.16
CA PRO A 382 4.68 2.55 7.39
C PRO A 382 5.19 1.91 6.10
N SER A 383 6.24 2.44 5.47
CA SER A 383 6.84 1.87 4.25
C SER A 383 7.65 0.59 4.47
N ASP A 384 7.99 0.27 5.73
CA ASP A 384 8.62 -1.00 6.11
C ASP A 384 7.63 -2.18 6.05
N LEU A 385 6.34 -1.91 5.88
CA LEU A 385 5.29 -2.91 5.77
C LEU A 385 4.59 -2.82 4.41
N GLY A 386 4.43 -3.96 3.77
CA GLY A 386 3.48 -4.14 2.68
C GLY A 386 2.12 -4.61 3.19
N ARG A 387 1.09 -4.41 2.38
CA ARG A 387 -0.26 -4.93 2.64
C ARG A 387 -0.83 -5.57 1.39
N HIS A 388 -1.40 -6.75 1.56
CA HIS A 388 -2.25 -7.38 0.56
C HIS A 388 -3.60 -7.76 1.16
N THR A 389 -4.64 -7.74 0.33
CA THR A 389 -5.98 -8.13 0.75
C THR A 389 -6.64 -8.88 -0.39
N ASP A 390 -7.04 -10.11 -0.11
CA ASP A 390 -7.58 -11.01 -1.12
C ASP A 390 -8.82 -11.73 -0.58
N PRO A 391 -10.02 -11.50 -1.15
CA PRO A 391 -11.23 -12.18 -0.72
C PRO A 391 -11.24 -13.68 -1.03
N LYS A 392 -10.32 -14.19 -1.85
CA LYS A 392 -10.18 -15.61 -2.18
C LYS A 392 -8.71 -15.99 -2.28
N SER A 393 -8.03 -15.99 -1.13
CA SER A 393 -6.58 -16.15 -1.08
C SER A 393 -6.14 -17.62 -1.04
N PRO A 394 -5.11 -18.01 -1.80
CA PRO A 394 -4.41 -19.28 -1.61
C PRO A 394 -3.80 -19.42 -0.20
N LEU A 395 -3.45 -18.32 0.46
CA LEU A 395 -2.90 -18.32 1.83
C LEU A 395 -3.93 -18.75 2.90
N GLY A 396 -5.21 -18.70 2.56
CA GLY A 396 -6.32 -19.03 3.43
C GLY A 396 -7.19 -20.15 2.87
N ASP A 397 -6.65 -21.02 2.01
CA ASP A 397 -7.39 -22.12 1.37
C ASP A 397 -8.67 -21.64 0.63
N GLY A 398 -8.58 -20.48 -0.01
CA GLY A 398 -9.68 -19.83 -0.73
C GLY A 398 -10.58 -18.95 0.15
N GLN A 399 -10.31 -18.84 1.44
CA GLN A 399 -10.99 -17.88 2.32
C GLN A 399 -10.42 -16.46 2.21
N PRO A 400 -11.15 -15.44 2.68
CA PRO A 400 -10.66 -14.06 2.67
C PRO A 400 -9.47 -13.85 3.61
N VAL A 401 -8.45 -13.17 3.11
CA VAL A 401 -7.21 -12.89 3.85
C VAL A 401 -6.88 -11.40 3.87
N VAL A 402 -6.47 -10.91 5.04
CA VAL A 402 -5.71 -9.66 5.20
C VAL A 402 -4.28 -10.02 5.56
N LEU A 403 -3.34 -9.63 4.71
CA LEU A 403 -1.90 -9.88 4.87
C LEU A 403 -1.16 -8.57 5.11
N LEU A 404 -0.28 -8.57 6.11
CA LEU A 404 0.81 -7.62 6.28
C LEU A 404 2.13 -8.37 6.11
N TYR A 405 3.02 -7.87 5.27
CA TYR A 405 4.33 -8.47 5.05
C TYR A 405 5.43 -7.44 5.22
N GLU A 406 6.64 -7.90 5.53
CA GLU A 406 7.77 -7.01 5.75
C GLU A 406 8.34 -6.59 4.40
N ASN A 407 8.42 -5.29 4.13
CA ASN A 407 8.92 -4.76 2.87
C ASN A 407 10.46 -4.72 2.85
N ILE A 408 11.06 -5.80 3.34
CA ILE A 408 12.49 -5.95 3.63
C ILE A 408 12.87 -7.39 3.24
N PRO A 409 13.88 -7.58 2.37
CA PRO A 409 14.36 -8.91 2.05
C PRO A 409 14.79 -9.68 3.31
N GLY A 410 14.31 -10.92 3.46
CA GLY A 410 14.52 -11.78 4.63
C GLY A 410 13.61 -11.48 5.82
N GLY A 411 12.99 -10.29 5.88
CA GLY A 411 12.26 -9.81 7.05
C GLY A 411 13.18 -9.44 8.22
N LEU A 412 12.65 -8.64 9.13
CA LEU A 412 13.24 -8.27 10.41
C LEU A 412 12.52 -8.95 11.59
N GLY A 413 11.38 -9.59 11.36
CA GLY A 413 10.59 -10.26 12.42
C GLY A 413 9.43 -9.41 12.93
N PHE A 414 9.02 -8.36 12.21
CA PHE A 414 7.77 -7.66 12.48
C PHE A 414 6.57 -8.59 12.41
N SER A 415 6.56 -9.53 11.46
CA SER A 415 5.51 -10.54 11.31
C SER A 415 5.34 -11.41 12.57
N ALA A 416 6.43 -11.82 13.22
CA ALA A 416 6.40 -12.54 14.48
C ALA A 416 5.82 -11.68 15.62
N GLN A 417 6.21 -10.40 15.70
CA GLN A 417 5.66 -9.48 16.69
C GLN A 417 4.15 -9.24 16.47
N LEU A 418 3.72 -9.04 15.23
CA LEU A 418 2.31 -8.90 14.87
C LEU A 418 1.51 -10.15 15.21
N PHE A 419 2.08 -11.34 14.97
CA PHE A 419 1.45 -12.61 15.33
C PHE A 419 1.26 -12.79 16.84
N ALA A 420 2.20 -12.30 17.66
CA ALA A 420 2.14 -12.36 19.11
C ALA A 420 1.24 -11.28 19.72
N ARG A 421 1.18 -10.10 19.10
CA ARG A 421 0.45 -8.91 19.59
C ARG A 421 -0.80 -8.57 18.77
N GLN A 422 -1.34 -9.53 18.02
CA GLN A 422 -2.49 -9.30 17.14
C GLN A 422 -3.73 -8.79 17.89
N ALA A 423 -3.93 -9.23 19.13
CA ALA A 423 -5.07 -8.81 19.94
C ALA A 423 -4.98 -7.33 20.32
N GLU A 424 -3.77 -6.85 20.62
CA GLU A 424 -3.49 -5.44 20.86
C GLU A 424 -3.74 -4.61 19.59
N LEU A 425 -3.27 -5.08 18.44
CA LEU A 425 -3.51 -4.43 17.15
C LEU A 425 -5.00 -4.32 16.81
N LEU A 426 -5.78 -5.40 17.01
CA LEU A 426 -7.23 -5.39 16.79
C LEU A 426 -7.95 -4.49 17.80
N ALA A 427 -7.50 -4.44 19.06
CA ALA A 427 -8.05 -3.53 20.05
C ALA A 427 -7.79 -2.05 19.70
N MET A 428 -6.59 -1.73 19.20
CA MET A 428 -6.27 -0.40 18.64
C MET A 428 -7.17 -0.06 17.45
N ALA A 429 -7.45 -1.04 16.57
CA ALA A 429 -8.36 -0.88 15.44
C ALA A 429 -9.78 -0.56 15.92
N ARG A 430 -10.30 -1.31 16.89
CA ARG A 430 -11.61 -1.07 17.50
C ARG A 430 -11.70 0.32 18.13
N GLN A 431 -10.70 0.69 18.94
CA GLN A 431 -10.63 2.00 19.59
C GLN A 431 -10.62 3.12 18.55
N ARG A 432 -9.79 3.01 17.51
CA ARG A 432 -9.71 4.00 16.44
C ARG A 432 -11.05 4.16 15.72
N LEU A 433 -11.76 3.06 15.46
CA LEU A 433 -13.09 3.08 14.87
C LEU A 433 -14.15 3.66 15.81
N ALA A 434 -14.01 3.55 17.12
CA ALA A 434 -14.94 4.15 18.08
C ALA A 434 -14.72 5.68 18.21
N GLU A 435 -13.47 6.12 18.24
CA GLU A 435 -13.10 7.53 18.44
C GLU A 435 -13.24 8.38 17.16
N CYS A 436 -13.14 7.77 15.99
CA CYS A 436 -13.22 8.48 14.73
C CYS A 436 -14.63 9.04 14.49
N THR A 437 -14.75 10.30 14.08
CA THR A 437 -16.05 10.97 13.86
C THR A 437 -16.53 10.94 12.40
N CYS A 438 -15.78 10.30 11.48
CA CYS A 438 -16.14 10.26 10.06
C CYS A 438 -17.45 9.48 9.80
N SER A 439 -18.20 9.81 8.76
CA SER A 439 -19.43 9.09 8.44
C SER A 439 -19.16 7.66 7.94
N ASP A 440 -18.23 7.51 7.01
CA ASP A 440 -18.04 6.24 6.30
C ASP A 440 -16.60 6.06 5.79
N GLY A 441 -15.62 6.35 6.65
CA GLY A 441 -14.19 6.17 6.37
C GLY A 441 -13.44 7.46 6.07
N CYS A 442 -12.25 7.60 6.63
CA CYS A 442 -11.34 8.72 6.44
C CYS A 442 -9.89 8.23 6.44
N PRO A 443 -8.91 9.06 6.04
CA PRO A 443 -7.49 8.69 6.01
C PRO A 443 -6.96 8.16 7.36
N SER A 444 -7.56 8.55 8.48
CA SER A 444 -7.16 8.12 9.82
C SER A 444 -7.83 6.84 10.33
N CYS A 445 -8.76 6.22 9.58
CA CYS A 445 -9.43 4.97 9.99
C CYS A 445 -9.40 3.91 8.90
N THR A 446 -10.51 3.64 8.22
CA THR A 446 -10.63 2.64 7.14
C THR A 446 -10.19 3.15 5.78
N GLY A 447 -9.73 4.41 5.73
CA GLY A 447 -9.37 5.19 4.54
C GLY A 447 -10.60 5.80 3.85
N PRO A 448 -10.41 6.89 3.09
CA PRO A 448 -11.52 7.64 2.51
C PRO A 448 -12.21 6.83 1.40
N GLY A 449 -13.55 6.79 1.44
CA GLY A 449 -14.36 6.49 0.27
C GLY A 449 -14.16 7.57 -0.79
N GLY A 450 -14.27 7.22 -2.08
CA GLY A 450 -14.26 8.21 -3.16
C GLY A 450 -15.42 9.20 -3.06
N GLU A 451 -15.50 10.15 -4.01
CA GLU A 451 -16.54 11.20 -4.00
C GLU A 451 -17.98 10.68 -3.83
N GLU A 452 -18.24 9.47 -4.36
CA GLU A 452 -19.53 8.77 -4.36
C GLU A 452 -19.41 7.34 -3.79
N GLY A 453 -18.30 7.02 -3.12
CA GLY A 453 -17.95 5.67 -2.65
C GLY A 453 -18.10 5.49 -1.14
N SER A 454 -18.42 4.28 -0.69
CA SER A 454 -18.37 3.91 0.72
C SER A 454 -16.94 3.55 1.14
N GLY A 455 -16.44 4.10 2.25
CA GLY A 455 -15.14 3.74 2.83
C GLY A 455 -15.20 2.50 3.73
N GLY A 456 -16.35 1.82 3.77
CA GLY A 456 -16.54 0.50 4.36
C GLY A 456 -16.42 0.50 5.88
N ARG A 457 -16.73 1.62 6.56
CA ARG A 457 -16.47 1.77 8.00
C ARG A 457 -17.27 0.77 8.81
N GLN A 458 -18.55 0.61 8.48
CA GLN A 458 -19.46 -0.29 9.19
C GLN A 458 -19.03 -1.74 9.04
N GLU A 459 -18.67 -2.14 7.82
CA GLU A 459 -18.21 -3.50 7.49
C GLU A 459 -16.87 -3.81 8.13
N THR A 460 -15.94 -2.85 8.14
CA THR A 460 -14.67 -3.01 8.86
C THR A 460 -14.89 -3.09 10.37
N ALA A 461 -15.79 -2.31 10.95
CA ALA A 461 -16.11 -2.41 12.38
C ALA A 461 -16.70 -3.78 12.74
N ALA A 462 -17.63 -4.29 11.94
CA ALA A 462 -18.19 -5.63 12.13
C ALA A 462 -17.11 -6.72 12.04
N LEU A 463 -16.17 -6.58 11.11
CA LEU A 463 -15.02 -7.48 11.00
C LEU A 463 -14.09 -7.42 12.22
N VAL A 464 -13.77 -6.22 12.71
CA VAL A 464 -12.93 -6.07 13.91
C VAL A 464 -13.59 -6.70 15.13
N GLU A 465 -14.91 -6.53 15.32
CA GLU A 465 -15.63 -7.17 16.42
C GLU A 465 -15.65 -8.70 16.31
N ALA A 466 -15.90 -9.24 15.12
CA ALA A 466 -15.86 -10.68 14.88
C ALA A 466 -14.47 -11.29 15.13
N LEU A 467 -13.41 -10.51 14.93
CA LEU A 467 -12.03 -10.93 15.18
C LEU A 467 -11.57 -10.78 16.64
N LEU A 468 -12.30 -10.01 17.46
CA LEU A 468 -12.01 -9.81 18.88
C LEU A 468 -12.87 -10.69 19.80
N SER A 469 -14.10 -10.98 19.39
CA SER A 469 -15.07 -11.74 20.19
C SER A 469 -15.46 -13.01 19.44
N PRO A 470 -15.52 -14.19 20.10
CA PRO A 470 -16.07 -15.37 19.45
C PRO A 470 -17.51 -15.07 19.00
N PRO A 471 -17.98 -15.66 17.89
CA PRO A 471 -19.37 -15.52 17.48
C PRO A 471 -20.25 -15.88 18.68
N HIS A 472 -21.15 -14.99 19.07
CA HIS A 472 -22.09 -15.25 20.15
C HIS A 472 -22.80 -16.59 19.86
N ASP A 473 -22.75 -17.52 20.80
CA ASP A 473 -23.64 -18.68 20.86
C ASP A 473 -25.08 -18.16 20.90
N ALA A 474 -25.66 -17.93 19.71
CA ALA A 474 -27.06 -17.66 19.52
C ALA A 474 -27.85 -18.98 19.63
N ALA A 475 -27.76 -19.65 20.79
CA ALA A 475 -28.65 -20.73 21.21
C ALA A 475 -28.39 -21.13 22.67
N ARG A 476 -29.03 -20.45 23.62
CA ARG A 476 -29.68 -21.09 24.76
C ARG A 476 -31.02 -20.43 25.05
#